data_AF-C4KAN7-F1
#
_entry.id   AF-C4KAN7-F1
#
_cell.length_a   1.000
_cell.length_b   1.000
_cell.length_c   1.000
_cell.angle_alpha   90.00
_cell.angle_beta   90.00
_cell.angle_gamma   90.00
#
_symmetry.space_group_name_H-M   'P 1'
#
loop_
_entity.id
_entity.type
_entity.pdbx_description
1 polymer ?
#
loop_
_entity_poly.entity_id
_entity_poly.type
_entity_poly.pdbx_seq_one_letter_code
_entity_poly.pdbx_strand_id
1 'polypeptide(L)'
;MELNGIKEAFETFSTAISAFRSAKDLLPDSKEKKEAEEAVEKAASTAKLAEAQAAQALGYPLCRCRWPPTIMVVRIQGGRQSVYHCATCNGDFLVGQSGQIKGPYNEAQ
;
A
#
# COMPACT_ATOMS: atom_id res chain seq x y z
N MET A 1 8.60 23.44 7.49
CA MET A 1 8.64 23.05 6.06
C MET A 1 7.29 22.47 5.70
N GLU A 2 6.69 23.00 4.65
CA GLU A 2 5.25 22.91 4.38
C GLU A 2 4.87 21.54 3.79
N LEU A 3 4.23 20.70 4.61
CA LEU A 3 3.70 19.39 4.19
C LEU A 3 2.53 19.51 3.19
N ASN A 4 1.86 20.66 3.14
CA ASN A 4 0.73 20.91 2.25
C ASN A 4 1.16 21.00 0.78
N GLY A 5 2.26 21.71 0.48
CA GLY A 5 2.74 21.83 -0.90
C GLY A 5 3.17 20.50 -1.53
N ILE A 6 3.66 19.56 -0.71
CA ILE A 6 4.04 18.21 -1.17
C ILE A 6 2.80 17.34 -1.43
N LYS A 7 1.77 17.46 -0.58
CA LYS A 7 0.48 16.77 -0.80
C LYS A 7 -0.21 17.28 -2.06
N GLU A 8 -0.27 18.59 -2.25
CA GLU A 8 -0.90 19.20 -3.43
C GLU A 8 -0.15 18.83 -4.73
N ALA A 9 1.18 18.80 -4.70
CA ALA A 9 2.00 18.34 -5.82
C ALA A 9 1.80 16.83 -6.12
N PHE A 10 1.65 16.01 -5.07
CA PHE A 10 1.39 14.58 -5.23
C PHE A 10 -0.02 14.30 -5.75
N GLU A 11 -1.03 15.02 -5.27
CA GLU A 11 -2.41 14.89 -5.75
C GLU A 11 -2.52 15.31 -7.22
N THR A 12 -1.93 16.44 -7.61
CA THR A 12 -1.91 16.87 -9.02
C THR A 12 -1.14 15.89 -9.91
N PHE A 13 -0.01 15.37 -9.45
CA PHE A 13 0.75 14.35 -10.19
C PHE A 13 -0.01 13.02 -10.33
N SER A 14 -0.64 12.55 -9.26
CA SER A 14 -1.45 11.31 -9.28
C SER A 14 -2.68 11.45 -10.18
N THR A 15 -3.28 12.64 -10.24
CA THR A 15 -4.40 12.98 -11.11
C THR A 15 -3.97 12.99 -12.57
N ALA A 16 -2.82 13.59 -12.88
CA ALA A 16 -2.24 13.60 -14.23
C ALA A 16 -1.91 12.18 -14.72
N ILE A 17 -1.32 11.33 -13.86
CA ILE A 17 -1.05 9.92 -14.18
C ILE A 17 -2.35 9.14 -14.42
N SER A 18 -3.38 9.41 -13.60
CA SER A 18 -4.67 8.74 -13.73
C SER A 18 -5.37 9.14 -15.03
N ALA A 19 -5.35 10.43 -15.39
CA ALA A 19 -5.85 10.93 -16.66
C ALA A 19 -5.08 10.31 -17.85
N PHE A 20 -3.76 10.17 -17.74
CA PHE A 20 -2.94 9.55 -18.78
C PHE A 20 -3.22 8.04 -18.91
N ARG A 21 -3.45 7.33 -17.80
CA ARG A 21 -3.89 5.92 -17.81
C ARG A 21 -5.28 5.74 -18.44
N SER A 22 -6.23 6.64 -18.16
CA SER A 22 -7.56 6.62 -18.78
C SER A 22 -7.49 6.95 -20.28
N ALA A 23 -6.64 7.89 -20.69
CA ALA A 23 -6.43 8.22 -22.09
C ALA A 23 -5.70 7.10 -22.85
N LYS A 24 -4.78 6.38 -22.19
CA LYS A 24 -4.07 5.21 -22.72
C LYS A 24 -5.00 4.05 -23.13
N ASP A 25 -6.17 3.93 -22.52
CA ASP A 25 -7.19 2.92 -22.89
C ASP A 25 -7.79 3.19 -24.27
N LEU A 26 -7.77 4.46 -24.71
CA LEU A 26 -8.25 4.92 -26.01
C LEU A 26 -7.14 5.01 -27.08
N LEU A 27 -5.87 4.79 -26.73
CA LEU A 27 -4.74 4.88 -27.66
C LEU A 27 -4.27 3.48 -28.15
N PRO A 28 -4.07 3.30 -29.47
CA PRO A 28 -3.67 2.02 -30.06
C PRO A 28 -2.33 1.53 -29.53
N ASP A 29 -2.20 0.21 -29.39
CA ASP A 29 -1.09 -0.49 -28.76
C ASP A 29 0.25 -0.25 -29.52
N SER A 30 0.98 0.78 -29.11
CA SER A 30 2.31 1.12 -29.64
C SER A 30 3.40 0.60 -28.69
N LYS A 31 4.59 0.25 -29.20
CA LYS A 31 5.72 -0.23 -28.36
C LYS A 31 6.04 0.70 -27.19
N GLU A 32 5.92 2.01 -27.40
CA GLU A 32 6.11 3.05 -26.38
C GLU A 32 5.14 2.93 -25.20
N LYS A 33 3.92 2.44 -25.43
CA LYS A 33 2.91 2.20 -24.38
C LYS A 33 3.35 1.08 -23.43
N LYS A 34 3.97 0.02 -23.96
CA LYS A 34 4.49 -1.09 -23.16
C LYS A 34 5.70 -0.69 -22.32
N GLU A 35 6.62 0.10 -22.88
CA GLU A 35 7.75 0.65 -22.13
C GLU A 35 7.29 1.62 -21.03
N ALA A 36 6.31 2.48 -21.32
CA ALA A 36 5.71 3.36 -20.33
C ALA A 36 4.97 2.58 -19.22
N GLU A 37 4.25 1.50 -19.56
CA GLU A 37 3.61 0.63 -18.58
C GLU A 37 4.61 -0.07 -17.66
N GLU A 38 5.67 -0.61 -18.23
CA GLU A 38 6.70 -1.30 -17.46
C GLU A 38 7.43 -0.32 -16.52
N ALA A 39 7.72 0.90 -17.00
CA ALA A 39 8.30 1.96 -16.18
C ALA A 39 7.37 2.38 -15.02
N VAL A 40 6.08 2.53 -15.30
CA VAL A 40 5.07 2.88 -14.28
C VAL A 40 4.87 1.75 -13.29
N GLU A 41 4.88 0.49 -13.72
CA GLU A 41 4.74 -0.68 -12.85
C GLU A 41 5.97 -0.85 -11.93
N LYS A 42 7.18 -0.64 -12.48
CA LYS A 42 8.42 -0.60 -11.69
C LYS A 42 8.42 0.54 -10.68
N ALA A 43 7.99 1.73 -11.08
CA ALA A 43 7.87 2.88 -10.18
C ALA A 43 6.84 2.61 -9.07
N ALA A 44 5.67 2.07 -9.41
CA ALA A 44 4.63 1.72 -8.45
C ALA A 44 5.08 0.63 -7.46
N SER A 45 5.82 -0.37 -7.95
CA SER A 45 6.36 -1.43 -7.10
C SER A 45 7.43 -0.91 -6.14
N THR A 46 8.29 -0.01 -6.63
CA THR A 46 9.34 0.63 -5.81
C THR A 46 8.72 1.54 -4.75
N ALA A 47 7.70 2.33 -5.11
CA ALA A 47 6.96 3.18 -4.18
C ALA A 47 6.32 2.35 -3.06
N LYS A 48 5.64 1.25 -3.41
CA LYS A 48 5.02 0.34 -2.42
C LYS A 48 6.03 -0.32 -1.50
N LEU A 49 7.23 -0.64 -2.01
CA LEU A 49 8.30 -1.18 -1.19
C LEU A 49 8.86 -0.14 -0.21
N ALA A 50 9.00 1.11 -0.66
CA ALA A 50 9.39 2.23 0.20
C ALA A 50 8.34 2.50 1.30
N GLU A 51 7.05 2.48 0.96
CA GLU A 51 5.96 2.58 1.91
C GLU A 51 6.01 1.47 2.96
N ALA A 52 6.24 0.22 2.52
CA ALA A 52 6.38 -0.91 3.42
C ALA A 52 7.57 -0.76 4.38
N GLN A 53 8.74 -0.36 3.87
CA GLN A 53 9.92 -0.12 4.70
C GLN A 53 9.70 1.00 5.72
N ALA A 54 9.07 2.10 5.30
CA ALA A 54 8.73 3.21 6.19
C ALA A 54 7.77 2.76 7.30
N ALA A 55 6.73 2.02 6.94
CA ALA A 55 5.78 1.48 7.91
C ALA A 55 6.42 0.49 8.89
N GLN A 56 7.33 -0.37 8.42
CA GLN A 56 8.09 -1.26 9.27
C GLN A 56 8.98 -0.49 10.27
N ALA A 57 9.65 0.57 9.81
CA ALA A 57 10.47 1.44 10.67
C ALA A 57 9.63 2.18 11.73
N LEU A 58 8.39 2.51 11.40
CA LEU A 58 7.41 3.12 12.31
C LEU A 58 6.70 2.10 13.23
N GLY A 59 6.97 0.79 13.07
CA GLY A 59 6.37 -0.27 13.88
C GLY A 59 4.96 -0.67 13.48
N TYR A 60 4.48 -0.25 12.31
CA TYR A 60 3.19 -0.72 11.78
C TYR A 60 3.31 -2.15 11.25
N PRO A 61 2.32 -3.01 11.52
CA PRO A 61 2.31 -4.36 10.95
C PRO A 61 2.05 -4.33 9.45
N LEU A 62 2.80 -5.17 8.75
CA LEU A 62 2.66 -5.38 7.31
C LEU A 62 2.00 -6.72 7.03
N CYS A 63 1.03 -6.73 6.12
CA CYS A 63 0.48 -7.94 5.56
C CYS A 63 1.36 -8.44 4.41
N ARG A 64 1.69 -9.73 4.43
CA ARG A 64 2.51 -10.40 3.39
C ARG A 64 1.68 -11.21 2.40
N CYS A 65 0.37 -10.97 2.32
CA CYS A 65 -0.53 -11.72 1.44
C CYS A 65 -0.23 -11.53 -0.06
N ARG A 66 0.49 -10.48 -0.42
CA ARG A 66 0.96 -10.19 -1.78
C ARG A 66 2.31 -9.48 -1.70
N TRP A 67 3.08 -9.54 -2.78
CA TRP A 67 4.27 -8.73 -2.97
C TRP A 67 3.94 -7.49 -3.82
N PRO A 68 4.42 -6.28 -3.48
CA PRO A 68 5.07 -5.89 -2.22
C PRO A 68 4.10 -5.93 -1.02
N PRO A 69 4.61 -6.13 0.22
CA PRO A 69 3.78 -6.22 1.42
C PRO A 69 3.03 -4.90 1.66
N THR A 70 1.80 -4.99 2.18
CA THR A 70 0.90 -3.84 2.36
C THR A 70 0.76 -3.48 3.84
N ILE A 71 0.60 -2.19 4.13
CA ILE A 71 0.40 -1.69 5.49
C ILE A 71 -1.01 -2.09 5.95
N MET A 72 -1.12 -2.66 7.16
CA MET A 72 -2.42 -3.01 7.73
C MET A 72 -3.11 -1.77 8.34
N VAL A 73 -4.42 -1.67 8.17
CA VAL A 73 -5.23 -0.54 8.65
C VAL A 73 -5.76 -0.85 10.05
N VAL A 74 -5.69 0.11 10.97
CA VAL A 74 -6.27 -0.08 12.30
C VAL A 74 -7.80 0.07 12.25
N ARG A 75 -8.52 -0.86 12.88
CA ARG A 75 -9.96 -0.79 13.13
C ARG A 75 -10.21 -0.98 14.62
N ILE A 76 -11.18 -0.23 15.15
CA ILE A 76 -11.61 -0.38 16.53
C ILE A 76 -12.76 -1.39 16.56
N GLN A 77 -12.55 -2.55 17.15
CA GLN A 77 -13.61 -3.52 17.44
C GLN A 77 -14.09 -3.35 18.88
N GLY A 78 -15.41 -3.26 19.07
CA GLY A 78 -16.06 -3.26 20.38
C GLY A 78 -15.65 -2.11 21.32
N GLY A 79 -15.14 -0.99 20.78
CA GLY A 79 -14.79 0.21 21.54
C GLY A 79 -13.56 0.10 22.45
N ARG A 80 -12.83 -1.02 22.44
CA ARG A 80 -11.70 -1.25 23.36
C ARG A 80 -10.47 -1.89 22.72
N GLN A 81 -10.59 -2.54 21.56
CA GLN A 81 -9.48 -3.27 20.93
C GLN A 81 -9.19 -2.74 19.53
N SER A 82 -7.94 -2.33 19.32
CA SER A 82 -7.40 -2.04 17.99
C SER A 82 -7.00 -3.35 17.31
N VAL A 83 -7.68 -3.66 16.21
CA VAL A 83 -7.37 -4.79 15.34
C VAL A 83 -6.72 -4.24 14.07
N TYR A 84 -5.61 -4.82 13.65
CA TYR A 84 -5.02 -4.48 12.36
C TYR A 84 -5.65 -5.33 11.28
N HIS A 85 -6.17 -4.69 10.23
CA HIS A 85 -6.95 -5.32 9.17
C HIS A 85 -6.25 -5.10 7.82
N CYS A 86 -6.05 -6.16 7.06
CA CYS A 86 -5.56 -6.08 5.70
C CYS A 86 -6.73 -5.82 4.72
N ALA A 87 -6.71 -4.68 4.03
CA ALA A 87 -7.74 -4.33 3.04
C ALA A 87 -7.71 -5.20 1.77
N THR A 88 -6.68 -6.04 1.58
CA THR A 88 -6.55 -6.90 0.39
C THR A 88 -7.04 -8.33 0.62
N CYS A 89 -6.62 -8.97 1.71
CA CYS A 89 -6.98 -10.35 2.01
C CYS A 89 -8.01 -10.50 3.14
N ASN A 90 -8.46 -9.39 3.72
CA ASN A 90 -9.33 -9.35 4.90
C ASN A 90 -8.75 -10.07 6.14
N GLY A 91 -7.43 -10.28 6.17
CA GLY A 91 -6.75 -10.87 7.32
C GLY A 91 -6.66 -9.88 8.47
N ASP A 92 -7.00 -10.35 9.67
CA ASP A 92 -6.97 -9.58 10.92
C ASP A 92 -5.78 -10.01 11.80
N PHE A 93 -5.14 -9.03 12.44
CA PHE A 93 -4.04 -9.20 13.38
C PHE A 93 -4.43 -8.54 14.71
N LEU A 94 -4.47 -9.33 15.78
CA LEU A 94 -4.75 -8.84 17.12
C LEU A 94 -3.47 -8.35 17.79
N VAL A 95 -3.50 -7.13 18.31
CA VAL A 95 -2.42 -6.63 19.18
C VAL A 95 -2.60 -7.28 20.55
N GLY A 96 -1.62 -8.09 20.99
CA GLY A 96 -1.63 -8.63 22.34
C GLY A 96 -1.46 -7.53 23.38
N GLN A 97 -1.92 -7.78 24.62
CA GLN A 97 -1.92 -6.82 25.75
C GLN A 97 -0.55 -6.21 26.12
N SER A 98 0.55 -6.71 25.55
CA SER A 98 1.93 -6.26 25.79
C SER A 98 2.52 -5.41 24.64
N GLY A 99 1.72 -4.95 23.68
CA GLY A 99 2.24 -4.32 22.46
C GLY A 99 2.96 -5.32 21.54
N GLN A 100 2.84 -6.62 21.83
CA GLN A 100 3.36 -7.68 21.00
C GLN A 100 2.38 -7.98 19.87
N ILE A 101 2.85 -7.81 18.65
CA ILE A 101 2.17 -8.20 17.42
C ILE A 101 2.15 -9.74 17.38
N LYS A 102 1.06 -10.37 17.84
CA LYS A 102 0.84 -11.82 17.68
C LYS A 102 0.17 -12.06 16.35
N GLY A 103 0.92 -12.60 15.39
CA GLY A 103 0.36 -12.89 14.08
C GLY A 103 -0.56 -14.08 14.05
N PRO A 104 -1.49 -14.13 13.09
CA PRO A 104 -1.98 -15.38 12.57
C PRO A 104 -0.79 -16.02 11.85
N TYR A 105 0.10 -16.61 12.62
CA TYR A 105 0.93 -17.69 12.13
C TYR A 105 -0.06 -18.85 11.99
N ASN A 106 -0.63 -19.01 10.80
CA ASN A 106 -1.08 -20.34 10.42
C ASN A 106 0.19 -21.18 10.40
N GLU A 107 0.43 -21.88 11.48
CA GLU A 107 1.27 -23.06 11.51
C GLU A 107 0.68 -24.01 10.44
N ALA A 108 1.19 -23.90 9.21
CA ALA A 108 1.02 -24.92 8.21
C ALA A 108 1.87 -26.12 8.67
N GLN A 109 1.23 -27.01 9.43
CA GLN A 109 1.60 -28.41 9.54
C GLN A 109 0.60 -29.23 8.74
#